data_AF-A0A2W7NAE7-F1
#
_entry.id   AF-A0A2W7NAE7-F1
#
_cell.length_a   1.000
_cell.length_b   1.000
_cell.length_c   1.000
_cell.angle_alpha   90.00
_cell.angle_beta   90.00
_cell.angle_gamma   90.00
#
_symmetry.space_group_name_H-M   'P 1'
#
loop_
_entity.id
_entity.type
_entity.pdbx_description
1 polymer ?
#
loop_
_entity_poly.entity_id
_entity_poly.type
_entity_poly.pdbx_seq_one_letter_code
_entity_poly.pdbx_strand_id
1 'polypeptide(L)'
;MKETRKKYDSNPDFDFMFITDQRSSPENVYNDLVEKQELKNTHRITNDDFNQLRQLFRFNGIPRYVVIDAKGDVMNDNFEMHNFEFELGKLFPSYISQK
;
A
#
# COMPACT_ATOMS: atom_id res chain seq x y z
N MET A 1 4.38 -10.73 -0.83
CA MET A 1 3.28 -9.79 -0.49
C MET A 1 1.94 -10.44 -0.21
N LYS A 2 1.44 -11.40 -1.02
CA LYS A 2 0.14 -12.06 -0.76
C LYS A 2 0.08 -12.68 0.65
N GLU A 3 1.07 -13.50 1.02
CA GLU A 3 1.15 -14.11 2.35
C GLU A 3 1.25 -13.10 3.49
N THR A 4 2.02 -12.01 3.31
CA THR A 4 2.09 -10.93 4.29
C THR A 4 0.71 -10.33 4.54
N ARG A 5 -0.02 -9.94 3.48
CA ARG A 5 -1.36 -9.37 3.62
C ARG A 5 -2.33 -10.33 4.29
N LYS A 6 -2.22 -11.62 3.96
CA LYS A 6 -3.04 -12.67 4.58
C LYS A 6 -2.73 -12.85 6.08
N LYS A 7 -1.47 -12.77 6.49
CA LYS A 7 -1.05 -12.82 7.92
C LYS A 7 -1.68 -11.69 8.73
N TYR A 8 -1.83 -10.51 8.12
CA TYR A 8 -2.40 -9.32 8.75
C TYR A 8 -3.85 -9.08 8.32
N ASP A 9 -4.53 -10.10 7.78
CA ASP A 9 -5.94 -9.96 7.43
C ASP A 9 -6.75 -9.75 8.71
N SER A 10 -7.59 -8.71 8.75
CA SER A 10 -8.30 -8.26 9.96
C SER A 10 -7.44 -7.67 11.08
N ASN A 11 -6.24 -7.16 10.77
CA ASN A 11 -5.45 -6.41 11.74
C ASN A 11 -6.20 -5.11 12.15
N PRO A 12 -6.34 -4.80 13.46
CA PRO A 12 -7.07 -3.61 13.90
C PRO A 12 -6.26 -2.31 13.80
N ASP A 13 -4.94 -2.40 13.67
CA ASP A 13 -4.03 -1.25 13.76
C ASP A 13 -3.70 -0.65 12.39
N PHE A 14 -3.70 -1.47 11.32
CA PHE A 14 -3.43 -1.02 9.96
C PHE A 14 -4.05 -1.92 8.89
N ASP A 15 -4.16 -1.39 7.67
CA ASP A 15 -4.62 -2.12 6.48
C ASP A 15 -3.77 -1.75 5.25
N PHE A 16 -3.88 -2.54 4.18
CA PHE A 16 -3.22 -2.31 2.90
C PHE A 16 -4.18 -1.69 1.90
N MET A 17 -3.81 -0.54 1.33
CA MET A 17 -4.53 0.12 0.24
C MET A 17 -3.70 0.10 -1.04
N PHE A 18 -4.33 -0.23 -2.16
CA PHE A 18 -3.69 -0.28 -3.48
C PHE A 18 -4.27 0.77 -4.39
N ILE A 19 -3.43 1.62 -4.95
CA ILE A 19 -3.85 2.67 -5.87
C ILE A 19 -3.09 2.50 -7.18
N THR A 20 -3.80 2.54 -8.30
CA THR A 20 -3.23 2.52 -9.65
C THR A 20 -3.97 3.48 -10.58
N ASP A 21 -3.33 3.88 -11.68
CA ASP A 21 -3.94 4.75 -12.68
C ASP A 21 -4.61 3.96 -13.82
N GLN A 22 -5.62 4.57 -14.43
CA GLN A 22 -6.38 3.98 -15.52
C GLN A 22 -5.56 3.70 -16.79
N ARG A 23 -4.50 4.47 -17.05
CA ARG A 23 -3.68 4.35 -18.27
C ARG A 23 -2.70 3.18 -18.19
N SER A 24 -2.03 2.97 -17.05
CA SER A 24 -1.10 1.85 -16.88
C SER A 24 -1.81 0.54 -16.52
N SER A 25 -3.07 0.62 -16.06
CA SER A 25 -3.87 -0.52 -15.66
C SER A 25 -5.16 -0.61 -16.48
N PRO A 26 -5.14 -1.24 -17.66
CA PRO A 26 -6.35 -1.59 -18.39
C PRO A 26 -7.33 -2.36 -17.49
N GLU A 27 -8.62 -2.09 -17.62
CA GLU A 27 -9.62 -2.56 -16.66
C GLU A 27 -9.68 -4.08 -16.51
N ASN A 28 -9.61 -4.82 -17.62
CA ASN A 28 -9.58 -6.28 -17.59
C ASN A 28 -8.33 -6.84 -16.89
N VAL A 29 -7.16 -6.27 -17.14
CA VAL A 29 -5.89 -6.65 -16.51
C VAL A 29 -5.92 -6.30 -15.01
N TYR A 30 -6.49 -5.14 -14.66
CA TYR A 30 -6.67 -4.73 -13.28
C TYR A 30 -7.59 -5.69 -12.52
N ASN A 31 -8.76 -6.02 -13.07
CA ASN A 31 -9.73 -6.91 -12.43
C ASN A 31 -9.15 -8.32 -12.23
N ASP A 32 -8.47 -8.86 -13.25
CA ASP A 32 -7.79 -10.15 -13.18
C ASP A 32 -6.69 -10.17 -12.11
N LEU A 33 -5.92 -9.07 -11.99
CA LEU A 33 -4.91 -8.94 -10.95
C LEU A 33 -5.53 -8.90 -9.55
N VAL A 34 -6.59 -8.11 -9.36
CA VAL A 34 -7.32 -7.99 -8.09
C VAL A 34 -7.84 -9.35 -7.63
N GLU A 35 -8.45 -10.12 -8.55
CA GLU A 35 -8.96 -11.45 -8.26
C GLU A 35 -7.84 -12.44 -7.93
N LYS A 36 -6.85 -12.61 -8.81
CA LYS A 36 -5.75 -13.58 -8.63
C LYS A 36 -4.94 -13.32 -7.36
N GLN A 37 -4.71 -12.04 -7.05
CA GLN A 37 -3.94 -11.64 -5.88
C GLN A 37 -4.81 -11.47 -4.63
N GLU A 38 -6.13 -11.62 -4.70
CA GLU A 38 -7.04 -11.37 -3.58
C GLU A 38 -6.75 -9.98 -2.96
N LEU A 39 -6.67 -8.95 -3.79
CA LEU A 39 -6.45 -7.60 -3.32
C LEU A 39 -7.74 -7.06 -2.68
N LYS A 40 -7.60 -6.43 -1.52
CA LYS A 40 -8.65 -5.66 -0.85
C LYS A 40 -8.29 -4.18 -0.90
N ASN A 41 -9.27 -3.30 -0.73
CA ASN A 41 -9.08 -1.83 -0.73
C ASN A 41 -8.30 -1.31 -1.94
N THR A 42 -8.76 -1.67 -3.14
CA THR A 42 -8.13 -1.30 -4.41
C THR A 42 -8.86 -0.16 -5.09
N HIS A 43 -8.09 0.79 -5.61
CA HIS A 43 -8.61 1.98 -6.27
C HIS A 43 -7.91 2.20 -7.62
N ARG A 44 -8.70 2.11 -8.70
CA ARG A 44 -8.29 2.47 -10.06
C ARG A 44 -8.74 3.90 -10.35
N ILE A 45 -7.85 4.87 -10.15
CA ILE A 45 -8.15 6.30 -10.20
C ILE A 45 -7.80 6.93 -11.55
N THR A 46 -8.28 8.15 -11.78
CA THR A 46 -7.97 8.87 -13.00
C THR A 46 -6.47 9.16 -13.12
N ASN A 47 -6.01 9.41 -14.35
CA ASN A 47 -4.61 9.79 -14.59
C ASN A 47 -4.23 11.09 -13.89
N ASP A 48 -5.18 12.02 -13.77
CA ASP A 48 -4.96 13.32 -13.16
C ASP A 48 -4.81 13.17 -11.64
N ASP A 49 -5.68 12.40 -10.99
CA ASP A 49 -5.55 12.09 -9.57
C ASP A 49 -4.24 11.37 -9.28
N PHE A 50 -3.84 10.41 -10.12
CA PHE A 50 -2.56 9.71 -9.94
C PHE A 50 -1.35 10.63 -10.16
N ASN A 51 -1.43 11.58 -11.10
CA ASN A 51 -0.38 12.59 -11.28
C ASN A 51 -0.29 13.53 -10.05
N GLN A 52 -1.40 13.87 -9.42
CA GLN A 52 -1.39 14.62 -8.15
C GLN A 52 -0.68 13.82 -7.05
N LEU A 53 -0.95 12.52 -6.92
CA LEU A 53 -0.23 11.65 -5.97
C LEU A 53 1.27 11.61 -6.27
N ARG A 54 1.68 11.54 -7.54
CA ARG A 54 3.10 11.60 -7.94
C ARG A 54 3.78 12.88 -7.51
N GLN A 55 3.10 14.02 -7.62
CA GLN A 55 3.63 15.31 -7.17
C GLN A 55 3.70 15.38 -5.64
N LEU A 56 2.64 14.95 -4.96
CA LEU A 56 2.54 14.97 -3.50
C LEU A 56 3.62 14.10 -2.83
N PHE A 57 3.77 12.86 -3.28
CA PHE A 57 4.70 11.88 -2.73
C PHE A 57 6.04 11.79 -3.48
N ARG A 58 6.25 12.67 -4.46
CA ARG A 58 7.49 12.85 -5.24
C ARG A 58 8.06 11.55 -5.80
N PHE A 59 7.23 10.74 -6.45
CA PHE A 59 7.67 9.48 -7.06
C PHE A 59 7.50 9.46 -8.58
N ASN A 60 8.50 8.88 -9.26
CA ASN A 60 8.51 8.73 -10.71
C ASN A 60 8.32 7.28 -11.16
N GLY A 61 8.48 6.31 -10.25
CA GLY A 61 8.40 4.89 -10.52
C GLY A 61 7.53 4.16 -9.51
N ILE A 62 7.03 3.00 -9.92
CA ILE A 62 6.28 2.07 -9.08
C ILE A 62 7.11 0.80 -8.87
N PRO A 63 6.94 0.08 -7.74
CA PRO A 63 6.03 0.39 -6.63
C PRO A 63 6.53 1.52 -5.73
N ARG A 64 5.59 2.29 -5.14
CA ARG A 64 5.83 3.30 -4.10
C ARG A 64 4.97 2.96 -2.88
N TYR A 65 5.59 2.91 -1.70
CA TYR A 65 4.92 2.58 -0.45
C TYR A 65 5.02 3.76 0.51
N VAL A 66 3.86 4.15 1.04
CA VAL A 66 3.70 5.26 1.97
C VAL A 66 2.84 4.77 3.13
N VAL A 67 3.17 5.19 4.34
CA VAL A 67 2.39 4.97 5.56
C VAL A 67 1.73 6.27 5.95
N ILE A 68 0.41 6.22 6.04
CA ILE A 68 -0.46 7.33 6.44
C ILE A 68 -1.16 6.91 7.73
N ASP A 69 -1.26 7.82 8.69
CA ASP A 69 -2.01 7.57 9.92
C ASP A 69 -3.53 7.79 9.74
N ALA A 70 -4.32 7.49 10.77
CA ALA A 70 -5.78 7.65 10.73
C ALA A 70 -6.25 9.11 10.58
N LYS A 71 -5.39 10.10 10.80
CA LYS A 71 -5.68 11.53 10.60
C LYS A 71 -5.33 12.02 9.20
N GLY A 72 -4.63 11.19 8.41
CA GLY A 72 -4.15 11.55 7.08
C GLY A 72 -2.72 12.11 7.07
N ASP A 73 -2.01 12.08 8.21
CA ASP A 73 -0.64 12.56 8.30
C ASP A 73 0.34 11.50 7.76
N VAL A 74 1.39 11.95 7.07
CA VAL A 74 2.42 11.08 6.51
C VAL A 74 3.38 10.63 7.61
N MET A 75 3.33 9.35 7.97
CA MET A 75 4.26 8.76 8.94
C MET A 75 5.58 8.32 8.30
N ASN A 76 5.51 7.77 7.10
CA ASN A 76 6.68 7.34 6.33
C ASN A 76 6.37 7.41 4.84
N ASP A 77 7.03 8.29 4.10
CA ASP A 77 6.80 8.43 2.66
C ASP A 77 7.64 7.48 1.80
N ASN A 78 8.58 6.73 2.38
CA ASN A 78 9.46 5.81 1.68
C ASN A 78 9.58 4.47 2.40
N PHE A 79 8.45 3.80 2.60
CA PHE A 79 8.40 2.56 3.36
C PHE A 79 9.11 1.41 2.63
N GLU A 80 10.09 0.79 3.28
CA GLU A 80 10.87 -0.31 2.71
C GLU A 80 10.12 -1.63 2.75
N MET A 81 9.22 -1.83 1.78
CA MET A 81 8.31 -2.98 1.77
C MET A 81 9.01 -4.35 1.76
N HIS A 82 10.22 -4.44 1.22
CA HIS A 82 11.02 -5.65 1.23
C HIS A 82 11.48 -6.06 2.64
N ASN A 83 11.50 -5.11 3.59
CA ASN A 83 11.84 -5.28 5.01
C ASN A 83 10.60 -5.12 5.91
N PHE A 84 9.40 -5.48 5.41
CA PHE A 84 8.11 -5.18 6.06
C PHE A 84 8.07 -5.39 7.58
N GLU A 85 8.47 -6.56 8.08
CA GLU A 85 8.39 -6.89 9.52
C GLU A 85 9.32 -5.98 10.37
N PHE A 86 10.49 -5.64 9.83
CA PHE A 86 11.43 -4.74 10.50
C PHE A 86 10.90 -3.30 10.52
N GLU A 87 10.39 -2.81 9.39
CA GLU A 87 9.78 -1.48 9.31
C GLU A 87 8.50 -1.37 10.15
N LEU A 88 7.68 -2.43 10.17
CA LEU A 88 6.48 -2.49 11.01
C LEU A 88 6.84 -2.37 12.49
N GLY A 89 7.91 -3.04 12.94
CA GLY A 89 8.36 -2.94 14.32
C GLY A 89 8.81 -1.53 14.74
N LYS A 90 9.31 -0.71 13.80
CA LYS A 90 9.63 0.70 14.07
C LYS A 90 8.37 1.55 14.29
N LEU A 91 7.30 1.25 13.55
CA LEU A 91 6.02 1.95 13.64
C LEU A 91 5.20 1.49 14.84
N PHE A 92 5.24 0.19 15.14
CA PHE A 92 4.49 -0.45 16.20
C PHE A 92 5.43 -1.35 17.03
N PRO A 93 6.15 -0.80 18.02
CA PRO A 93 7.09 -1.58 18.84
C PRO A 93 6.46 -2.79 19.54
N SER A 94 5.15 -2.76 19.81
CA SER A 94 4.37 -3.88 20.36
C SER A 94 4.40 -5.15 19.49
N TYR A 95 4.65 -5.03 18.19
CA TYR A 95 4.78 -6.16 17.26
C TYR A 95 6.15 -6.86 17.35
N ILE A 96 7.16 -6.22 17.94
CA ILE A 96 8.49 -6.80 18.15
C ILE A 96 8.48 -7.75 19.37
N SER A 97 7.66 -7.47 20.38
CA SER A 97 7.64 -8.20 21.65
C SER A 97 6.86 -9.54 21.64
N GLN A 98 6.39 -10.01 20.48
CA GLN A 98 5.67 -11.29 20.35
C GLN A 98 6.53 -12.43 19.74
N LYS A 99 7.86 -12.28 19.72
CA LYS A 99 8.79 -13.37 19.38
C LYS A 99 9.47 -13.94 20.61
#